data_AF-A0A7R9YL55-F1
#
_entry.id   AF-A0A7R9YL55-F1
#
_cell.length_a   1.000
_cell.length_b   1.000
_cell.length_c   1.000
_cell.angle_alpha   90.00
_cell.angle_beta   90.00
_cell.angle_gamma   90.00
#
_symmetry.space_group_name_H-M   'P 1'
#
loop_
_entity.id
_entity.type
_entity.pdbx_description
1 polymer ?
#
loop_
_entity_poly.entity_id
_entity_poly.type
_entity_poly.pdbx_seq_one_letter_code
_entity_poly.pdbx_strand_id
1 'polypeptide(L)'
;NIVALRGAPPKGQEKWEAVAGGFSCALDLVKYTRQQFGDWFGIQVSGYPEGHPDVIKPVAELGRPLSASEQKRLVTVGSGASAEQFVCSDADFDRELGYLKQKCDAGADCVITQMFFDFEVFEAFVTQARAKGISAPILPGIMLITAYGGFTRMTGFCKSRVPAELVAKAEALKEDAEGFKEMGLSWTVALCKQLVASQLVPGLHFYTLNQSANTQQILQRLGLLLEQPTEALDEGDTLKGTHIA
;
A
#
# COMPACT_ATOMS: atom_id res chain seq x y z
N ASN A 1 -16.10 -10.96 3.63
CA ASN A 1 -14.99 -9.99 3.73
C ASN A 1 -15.38 -8.70 3.03
N ILE A 2 -15.19 -7.55 3.68
CA ILE A 2 -15.47 -6.21 3.16
C ILE A 2 -14.21 -5.37 3.33
N VAL A 3 -13.83 -4.58 2.31
CA VAL A 3 -12.81 -3.54 2.45
C VAL A 3 -13.53 -2.19 2.56
N ALA A 4 -13.53 -1.60 3.76
CA ALA A 4 -14.21 -0.34 4.03
C ALA A 4 -13.31 0.85 3.63
N LEU A 5 -13.75 1.61 2.63
CA LEU A 5 -13.01 2.75 2.05
C LEU A 5 -13.92 3.97 1.96
N ARG A 6 -13.32 5.18 2.03
CA ARG A 6 -14.02 6.45 1.74
C ARG A 6 -14.31 6.59 0.24
N GLY A 7 -13.37 6.15 -0.58
CA GLY A 7 -13.32 6.42 -2.01
C GLY A 7 -12.46 7.64 -2.37
N ALA A 8 -12.17 7.75 -3.65
CA ALA A 8 -11.50 8.88 -4.27
C ALA A 8 -12.54 9.88 -4.81
N PRO A 9 -12.16 11.14 -5.07
CA PRO A 9 -13.01 12.08 -5.81
C PRO A 9 -13.50 11.46 -7.14
N PRO A 10 -14.71 11.82 -7.61
CA PRO A 10 -15.16 11.45 -8.94
C PRO A 10 -14.17 11.89 -10.03
N LYS A 11 -14.13 11.16 -11.15
CA LYS A 11 -13.23 11.49 -12.27
C LYS A 11 -13.48 12.93 -12.75
N GLY A 12 -12.42 13.74 -12.75
CA GLY A 12 -12.47 15.15 -13.14
C GLY A 12 -12.72 16.13 -11.99
N GLN A 13 -12.88 15.64 -10.76
CA GLN A 13 -12.95 16.48 -9.56
C GLN A 13 -11.66 16.36 -8.75
N GLU A 14 -11.16 17.49 -8.24
CA GLU A 14 -9.96 17.52 -7.39
C GLU A 14 -10.28 17.21 -5.93
N LYS A 15 -11.51 17.49 -5.48
CA LYS A 15 -11.93 17.34 -4.09
C LYS A 15 -13.00 16.27 -3.96
N TRP A 16 -12.85 15.46 -2.93
CA TRP A 16 -13.87 14.50 -2.53
C TRP A 16 -14.92 15.24 -1.68
N GLU A 17 -16.19 14.97 -1.93
CA GLU A 17 -17.31 15.54 -1.18
C GLU A 17 -18.26 14.42 -0.75
N ALA A 18 -18.76 14.52 0.48
CA ALA A 18 -19.76 13.58 0.98
C ALA A 18 -21.09 13.81 0.28
N VAL A 19 -21.77 12.73 -0.09
CA VAL A 19 -23.15 12.81 -0.60
C VAL A 19 -24.09 13.06 0.59
N ALA A 20 -25.10 13.90 0.40
CA ALA A 20 -26.10 14.18 1.42
C ALA A 20 -26.77 12.88 1.92
N GLY A 21 -26.77 12.66 3.24
CA GLY A 21 -27.29 11.44 3.86
C GLY A 21 -26.39 10.20 3.72
N GLY A 22 -25.24 10.32 3.05
CA GLY A 22 -24.23 9.27 2.92
C GLY A 22 -23.17 9.29 4.03
N PHE A 23 -22.22 8.36 3.94
CA PHE A 23 -21.08 8.31 4.84
C PHE A 23 -20.03 9.37 4.49
N SER A 24 -19.39 9.92 5.52
CA SER A 24 -18.34 10.93 5.34
C SER A 24 -16.95 10.31 5.27
N CYS A 25 -16.79 9.10 5.80
CA CYS A 25 -15.49 8.47 5.92
C CYS A 25 -15.60 6.94 6.05
N ALA A 26 -14.46 6.24 5.89
CA ALA A 26 -14.40 4.79 6.03
C ALA A 26 -14.81 4.30 7.43
N LEU A 27 -14.57 5.10 8.49
CA LEU A 27 -14.97 4.76 9.86
C LEU A 27 -16.49 4.62 10.00
N ASP A 28 -17.27 5.46 9.31
CA ASP A 28 -18.73 5.39 9.35
C ASP A 28 -19.23 4.06 8.80
N LEU A 29 -18.62 3.59 7.71
CA LEU A 29 -18.93 2.30 7.11
C LEU A 29 -18.57 1.13 8.04
N VAL A 30 -17.41 1.18 8.71
CA VAL A 30 -17.03 0.16 9.72
C VAL A 30 -18.07 0.10 10.84
N LYS A 31 -18.41 1.25 11.43
CA LYS A 31 -19.39 1.35 12.52
C LYS A 31 -20.76 0.84 12.08
N TYR A 32 -21.22 1.25 10.90
CA TYR A 32 -22.49 0.81 10.35
C TYR A 32 -22.52 -0.70 10.14
N THR A 33 -21.49 -1.28 9.50
CA THR A 33 -21.43 -2.73 9.29
C THR A 33 -21.46 -3.50 10.60
N ARG A 34 -20.69 -3.06 11.62
CA ARG A 34 -20.71 -3.68 12.95
C ARG A 34 -22.07 -3.54 13.64
N GLN A 35 -22.71 -2.39 13.55
CA GLN A 35 -24.03 -2.17 14.14
C GLN A 35 -25.12 -3.04 13.50
N GLN A 36 -25.10 -3.19 12.17
CA GLN A 36 -26.14 -3.92 11.44
C GLN A 36 -25.91 -5.43 11.38
N PHE A 37 -24.65 -5.87 11.32
CA PHE A 37 -24.31 -7.26 11.02
C PHE A 37 -23.40 -7.91 12.07
N GLY A 38 -23.02 -7.20 13.14
CA GLY A 38 -22.11 -7.71 14.18
C GLY A 38 -20.80 -8.23 13.59
N ASP A 39 -20.40 -9.43 14.01
CA ASP A 39 -19.15 -10.08 13.61
C ASP A 39 -19.29 -10.99 12.37
N TRP A 40 -20.42 -10.93 11.67
CA TRP A 40 -20.65 -11.77 10.49
C TRP A 40 -19.62 -11.52 9.37
N PHE A 41 -19.21 -10.27 9.17
CA PHE A 41 -18.23 -9.91 8.15
C PHE A 41 -16.84 -9.66 8.75
N GLY A 42 -15.81 -10.25 8.14
CA GLY A 42 -14.45 -9.72 8.26
C GLY A 42 -14.35 -8.35 7.56
N ILE A 43 -13.80 -7.34 8.24
CA ILE A 43 -13.68 -5.96 7.76
C ILE A 43 -12.20 -5.57 7.67
N GLN A 44 -11.79 -5.08 6.51
CA GLN A 44 -10.45 -4.55 6.25
C GLN A 44 -10.52 -3.05 6.01
N VAL A 45 -9.46 -2.32 6.37
CA VAL A 45 -9.34 -0.86 6.15
C VAL A 45 -7.98 -0.48 5.57
N SER A 46 -7.91 0.69 4.91
CA SER A 46 -6.63 1.19 4.38
C SER A 46 -5.71 1.78 5.45
N GLY A 47 -4.41 1.57 5.30
CA GLY A 47 -3.33 2.28 6.00
C GLY A 47 -2.37 2.94 5.01
N TYR A 48 -1.68 4.01 5.42
CA TYR A 48 -0.81 4.78 4.53
C TYR A 48 0.56 4.95 5.18
N PRO A 49 1.57 4.13 4.81
CA PRO A 49 2.89 4.14 5.47
C PRO A 49 3.59 5.50 5.46
N GLU A 50 3.25 6.34 4.50
CA GLU A 50 3.86 7.65 4.25
C GLU A 50 2.92 8.81 4.59
N GLY A 51 1.71 8.51 5.04
CA GLY A 51 0.58 9.44 5.17
C GLY A 51 -0.34 9.41 3.96
N HIS A 52 -1.61 9.80 4.15
CA HIS A 52 -2.55 9.91 3.03
C HIS A 52 -2.08 11.02 2.07
N PRO A 53 -2.21 10.85 0.73
CA PRO A 53 -1.72 11.84 -0.25
C PRO A 53 -2.24 13.27 -0.03
N ASP A 54 -3.47 13.41 0.47
CA ASP A 54 -4.12 14.69 0.85
C ASP A 54 -3.39 15.46 1.97
N VAL A 55 -2.57 14.77 2.80
CA VAL A 55 -1.83 15.38 3.93
C VAL A 55 -0.31 15.40 3.71
N ILE A 56 0.17 14.88 2.58
CA ILE A 56 1.56 15.00 2.17
C ILE A 56 1.74 16.35 1.45
N LYS A 57 2.50 17.28 2.05
CA LYS A 57 2.64 18.68 1.60
C LYS A 57 4.07 19.03 1.23
N PRO A 58 4.32 20.07 0.42
CA PRO A 58 5.67 20.55 0.13
C PRO A 58 6.44 20.85 1.42
N VAL A 59 7.69 20.41 1.50
CA VAL A 59 8.58 20.67 2.65
C VAL A 59 8.77 22.17 2.87
N ALA A 60 8.73 22.96 1.80
CA ALA A 60 8.80 24.42 1.87
C ALA A 60 7.68 25.05 2.72
N GLU A 61 6.51 24.40 2.85
CA GLU A 61 5.40 24.90 3.67
C GLU A 61 5.58 24.64 5.17
N LEU A 62 6.52 23.78 5.58
CA LEU A 62 6.72 23.45 6.99
C LEU A 62 7.35 24.60 7.80
N GLY A 63 8.13 25.47 7.15
CA GLY A 63 8.83 26.57 7.81
C GLY A 63 9.89 26.16 8.84
N ARG A 64 10.28 24.87 8.88
CA ARG A 64 11.28 24.31 9.80
C ARG A 64 12.02 23.12 9.17
N PRO A 65 13.20 22.73 9.71
CA PRO A 65 13.87 21.50 9.31
C PRO A 65 13.02 20.25 9.57
N LEU A 66 13.25 19.20 8.77
CA LEU A 66 12.63 17.89 8.93
C LEU A 66 13.15 17.17 10.17
N SER A 67 12.26 16.53 10.92
CA SER A 67 12.63 15.58 11.96
C SER A 67 13.22 14.29 11.36
N ALA A 68 13.82 13.45 12.19
CA ALA A 68 14.35 12.16 11.75
C ALA A 68 13.25 11.21 11.22
N SER A 69 12.05 11.24 11.81
CA SER A 69 10.91 10.45 11.35
C SER A 69 10.33 10.98 10.03
N GLU A 70 10.30 12.30 9.84
CA GLU A 70 9.89 12.93 8.59
C GLU A 70 10.84 12.63 7.43
N GLN A 71 12.16 12.60 7.69
CA GLN A 71 13.14 12.20 6.67
C GLN A 71 12.90 10.78 6.13
N LYS A 72 12.44 9.86 6.99
CA LYS A 72 12.09 8.48 6.56
C LYS A 72 10.88 8.43 5.64
N ARG A 73 9.97 9.41 5.71
CA ARG A 73 8.76 9.52 4.87
C ARG A 73 8.89 10.60 3.79
N LEU A 74 10.11 11.13 3.57
CA LEU A 74 10.34 12.19 2.61
C LEU A 74 10.15 11.67 1.19
N VAL A 75 9.23 12.27 0.45
CA VAL A 75 8.93 11.96 -0.93
C VAL A 75 9.65 12.97 -1.81
N THR A 76 10.39 12.50 -2.79
CA THR A 76 11.01 13.37 -3.80
C THR A 76 10.38 13.07 -5.16
N VAL A 77 9.84 14.10 -5.81
CA VAL A 77 9.23 13.99 -7.13
C VAL A 77 10.07 14.79 -8.13
N GLY A 78 10.37 14.17 -9.28
CA GLY A 78 11.28 14.74 -10.28
C GLY A 78 12.74 14.39 -10.01
N SER A 79 13.65 15.00 -10.77
CA SER A 79 15.09 14.73 -10.70
C SER A 79 15.90 16.03 -10.82
N GLY A 80 17.13 16.00 -10.31
CA GLY A 80 18.07 17.13 -10.40
C GLY A 80 17.57 18.39 -9.68
N ALA A 81 17.83 19.55 -10.27
CA ALA A 81 17.52 20.86 -9.68
C ALA A 81 16.03 21.20 -9.61
N SER A 82 15.18 20.46 -10.33
CA SER A 82 13.72 20.62 -10.31
C SER A 82 13.02 19.63 -9.39
N ALA A 83 13.77 18.86 -8.59
CA ALA A 83 13.19 17.89 -7.67
C ALA A 83 12.44 18.61 -6.54
N GLU A 84 11.16 18.28 -6.38
CA GLU A 84 10.32 18.80 -5.31
C GLU A 84 10.20 17.78 -4.18
N GLN A 85 10.26 18.27 -2.95
CA GLN A 85 10.20 17.44 -1.75
C GLN A 85 8.88 17.64 -1.02
N PHE A 86 8.25 16.54 -0.65
CA PHE A 86 6.99 16.50 0.08
C PHE A 86 7.08 15.57 1.27
N VAL A 87 6.31 15.84 2.32
CA VAL A 87 6.28 14.99 3.50
C VAL A 87 4.94 15.07 4.22
N CYS A 88 4.53 13.98 4.86
CA CYS A 88 3.53 14.01 5.90
C CYS A 88 4.21 14.39 7.22
N SER A 89 3.87 15.58 7.74
CA SER A 89 4.46 16.08 9.00
C SER A 89 4.20 15.10 10.15
N ASP A 90 5.05 15.08 11.17
CA ASP A 90 4.82 14.20 12.34
C ASP A 90 3.45 14.43 12.98
N ALA A 91 2.97 15.69 13.01
CA ALA A 91 1.66 16.02 13.55
C ALA A 91 0.51 15.49 12.68
N ASP A 92 0.62 15.57 11.35
CA ASP A 92 -0.40 15.02 10.44
C ASP A 92 -0.36 13.49 10.43
N PHE A 93 0.84 12.90 10.49
CA PHE A 93 1.00 11.45 10.57
C PHE A 93 0.42 10.88 11.87
N ASP A 94 0.61 11.57 13.00
CA ASP A 94 0.00 11.20 14.27
C ASP A 94 -1.54 11.22 14.22
N ARG A 95 -2.12 12.22 13.53
CA ARG A 95 -3.57 12.29 13.27
C ARG A 95 -4.05 11.14 12.40
N GLU A 96 -3.32 10.82 11.33
CA GLU A 96 -3.62 9.70 10.44
C GLU A 96 -3.60 8.36 11.19
N LEU A 97 -2.61 8.14 12.05
CA LEU A 97 -2.56 6.96 12.92
C LEU A 97 -3.68 6.95 13.96
N GLY A 98 -4.03 8.12 14.50
CA GLY A 98 -5.20 8.27 15.38
C GLY A 98 -6.50 7.86 14.69
N TYR A 99 -6.70 8.30 13.44
CA TYR A 99 -7.86 7.92 12.65
C TYR A 99 -7.84 6.43 12.25
N LEU A 100 -6.69 5.87 11.89
CA LEU A 100 -6.53 4.43 11.67
C LEU A 100 -6.88 3.63 12.93
N LYS A 101 -6.45 4.09 14.10
CA LYS A 101 -6.81 3.49 15.38
C LYS A 101 -8.31 3.52 15.61
N GLN A 102 -8.99 4.63 15.35
CA GLN A 102 -10.45 4.71 15.49
C GLN A 102 -11.17 3.67 14.60
N LYS A 103 -10.67 3.44 13.36
CA LYS A 103 -11.21 2.39 12.48
C LYS A 103 -11.01 0.99 13.06
N CYS A 104 -9.84 0.71 13.64
CA CYS A 104 -9.56 -0.57 14.29
C CYS A 104 -10.41 -0.75 15.55
N ASP A 105 -10.48 0.26 16.42
CA ASP A 105 -11.27 0.25 17.65
C ASP A 105 -12.78 0.12 17.37
N ALA A 106 -13.25 0.59 16.21
CA ALA A 106 -14.62 0.41 15.74
C ALA A 106 -14.91 -1.01 15.20
N GLY A 107 -13.90 -1.88 15.15
CA GLY A 107 -14.05 -3.29 14.76
C GLY A 107 -13.48 -3.65 13.38
N ALA A 108 -12.53 -2.90 12.83
CA ALA A 108 -11.79 -3.38 11.66
C ALA A 108 -10.81 -4.51 12.07
N ASP A 109 -10.82 -5.61 11.33
CA ASP A 109 -10.07 -6.84 11.65
C ASP A 109 -8.67 -6.84 11.07
N CYS A 110 -8.40 -6.06 10.02
CA CYS A 110 -7.11 -6.04 9.34
C CYS A 110 -6.88 -4.70 8.61
N VAL A 111 -5.62 -4.29 8.54
CA VAL A 111 -5.19 -3.12 7.74
C VAL A 111 -4.50 -3.62 6.48
N ILE A 112 -4.85 -3.07 5.32
CA ILE A 112 -4.09 -3.23 4.07
C ILE A 112 -3.43 -1.90 3.77
N THR A 113 -2.10 -1.87 3.64
CA THR A 113 -1.41 -0.61 3.36
C THR A 113 -1.52 -0.23 1.89
N GLN A 114 -1.48 1.07 1.61
CA GLN A 114 -1.07 1.58 0.30
C GLN A 114 0.29 0.99 -0.11
N MET A 115 0.53 0.92 -1.41
CA MET A 115 1.82 0.49 -1.97
C MET A 115 2.99 1.37 -1.48
N PHE A 116 4.15 0.76 -1.34
CA PHE A 116 5.42 1.39 -0.96
C PHE A 116 6.58 0.66 -1.63
N PHE A 117 7.77 1.29 -1.69
CA PHE A 117 8.95 0.74 -2.35
C PHE A 117 10.16 0.56 -1.43
N ASP A 118 10.05 0.99 -0.18
CA ASP A 118 11.10 0.87 0.83
C ASP A 118 10.58 0.14 2.07
N PHE A 119 11.31 -0.90 2.50
CA PHE A 119 11.03 -1.62 3.73
C PHE A 119 11.09 -0.72 4.97
N GLU A 120 12.03 0.24 5.03
CA GLU A 120 12.19 1.12 6.21
C GLU A 120 10.94 1.98 6.46
N VAL A 121 10.27 2.41 5.38
CA VAL A 121 9.00 3.15 5.45
C VAL A 121 7.92 2.29 6.09
N PHE A 122 7.80 1.05 5.66
CA PHE A 122 6.81 0.11 6.19
C PHE A 122 7.10 -0.26 7.65
N GLU A 123 8.35 -0.57 7.99
CA GLU A 123 8.77 -0.88 9.35
C GLU A 123 8.50 0.29 10.31
N ALA A 124 8.81 1.52 9.89
CA ALA A 124 8.53 2.71 10.67
C ALA A 124 7.02 2.92 10.87
N PHE A 125 6.20 2.66 9.86
CA PHE A 125 4.74 2.72 9.97
C PHE A 125 4.20 1.69 10.97
N VAL A 126 4.63 0.43 10.87
CA VAL A 126 4.21 -0.62 11.80
C VAL A 126 4.62 -0.25 13.23
N THR A 127 5.86 0.19 13.45
CA THR A 127 6.37 0.61 14.76
C THR A 127 5.50 1.70 15.39
N GLN A 128 5.19 2.75 14.62
CA GLN A 128 4.35 3.86 15.11
C GLN A 128 2.89 3.44 15.31
N ALA A 129 2.34 2.57 14.45
CA ALA A 129 0.99 2.03 14.61
C ALA A 129 0.86 1.19 15.89
N ARG A 130 1.86 0.33 16.18
CA ARG A 130 1.92 -0.44 17.44
C ARG A 130 2.06 0.48 18.65
N ALA A 131 2.91 1.52 18.58
CA ALA A 131 3.03 2.51 19.65
C ALA A 131 1.73 3.29 19.91
N LYS A 132 0.89 3.48 18.87
CA LYS A 132 -0.45 4.08 19.00
C LYS A 132 -1.48 3.10 19.61
N GLY A 133 -1.15 1.83 19.80
CA GLY A 133 -2.05 0.80 20.32
C GLY A 133 -2.94 0.14 19.26
N ILE A 134 -2.54 0.17 17.98
CA ILE A 134 -3.20 -0.60 16.93
C ILE A 134 -2.67 -2.04 16.99
N SER A 135 -3.52 -3.01 17.32
CA SER A 135 -3.16 -4.43 17.40
C SER A 135 -3.55 -5.25 16.16
N ALA A 136 -4.44 -4.73 15.31
CA ALA A 136 -4.89 -5.41 14.10
C ALA A 136 -3.68 -5.82 13.21
N PRO A 137 -3.74 -6.99 12.56
CA PRO A 137 -2.74 -7.37 11.55
C PRO A 137 -2.64 -6.33 10.43
N ILE A 138 -1.41 -6.11 9.95
CA ILE A 138 -1.11 -5.13 8.90
C ILE A 138 -0.53 -5.91 7.71
N LEU A 139 -1.24 -5.91 6.60
CA LEU A 139 -0.81 -6.50 5.33
C LEU A 139 -0.13 -5.44 4.46
N PRO A 140 1.13 -5.65 4.04
CA PRO A 140 1.81 -4.75 3.11
C PRO A 140 1.20 -4.86 1.72
N GLY A 141 0.76 -3.73 1.16
CA GLY A 141 0.38 -3.62 -0.23
C GLY A 141 1.61 -3.55 -1.14
N ILE A 142 1.74 -4.48 -2.08
CA ILE A 142 2.90 -4.64 -2.96
C ILE A 142 2.44 -4.51 -4.41
N MET A 143 3.07 -3.61 -5.17
CA MET A 143 2.83 -3.45 -6.61
C MET A 143 4.14 -3.67 -7.37
N LEU A 144 4.10 -4.53 -8.40
CA LEU A 144 5.23 -4.69 -9.30
C LEU A 144 5.35 -3.46 -10.22
N ILE A 145 6.55 -2.92 -10.28
CA ILE A 145 6.95 -1.90 -11.25
C ILE A 145 7.36 -2.59 -12.56
N THR A 146 6.70 -2.24 -13.67
CA THR A 146 6.90 -2.93 -14.96
C THR A 146 7.34 -2.03 -16.11
N ALA A 147 7.12 -0.71 -16.03
CA ALA A 147 7.56 0.25 -17.02
C ALA A 147 7.84 1.63 -16.39
N TYR A 148 8.86 2.33 -16.89
CA TYR A 148 9.33 3.60 -16.34
C TYR A 148 8.24 4.69 -16.32
N GLY A 149 7.51 4.88 -17.43
CA GLY A 149 6.46 5.91 -17.50
C GLY A 149 5.28 5.65 -16.55
N GLY A 150 4.90 4.39 -16.37
CA GLY A 150 3.86 4.01 -15.40
C GLY A 150 4.34 4.20 -13.96
N PHE A 151 5.60 3.86 -13.70
CA PHE A 151 6.25 4.03 -12.41
C PHE A 151 6.30 5.50 -11.98
N THR A 152 6.84 6.39 -12.81
CA THR A 152 6.95 7.84 -12.49
C THR A 152 5.58 8.49 -12.29
N ARG A 153 4.59 8.11 -13.10
CA ARG A 153 3.21 8.59 -12.94
C ARG A 153 2.60 8.12 -11.62
N MET A 154 2.74 6.84 -11.29
CA MET A 154 2.11 6.27 -10.09
C MET A 154 2.75 6.79 -8.81
N THR A 155 4.09 6.87 -8.74
CA THR A 155 4.80 7.41 -7.57
C THR A 155 4.51 8.88 -7.35
N GLY A 156 4.39 9.67 -8.42
CA GLY A 156 3.96 11.06 -8.35
C GLY A 156 2.51 11.22 -7.86
N PHE A 157 1.58 10.43 -8.40
CA PHE A 157 0.16 10.48 -8.00
C PHE A 157 -0.07 10.04 -6.54
N CYS A 158 0.56 8.94 -6.13
CA CYS A 158 0.46 8.44 -4.76
C CYS A 158 1.34 9.19 -3.76
N LYS A 159 2.26 10.05 -4.25
CA LYS A 159 3.34 10.65 -3.47
C LYS A 159 4.07 9.58 -2.64
N SER A 160 4.52 8.52 -3.32
CA SER A 160 5.27 7.43 -2.69
C SER A 160 6.77 7.68 -2.77
N ARG A 161 7.46 7.49 -1.65
CA ARG A 161 8.91 7.55 -1.52
C ARG A 161 9.51 6.37 -2.25
N VAL A 162 10.49 6.71 -3.07
CA VAL A 162 11.29 5.75 -3.82
C VAL A 162 12.74 5.84 -3.30
N PRO A 163 13.35 4.72 -2.89
CA PRO A 163 14.76 4.69 -2.53
C PRO A 163 15.65 5.24 -3.65
N ALA A 164 16.67 6.02 -3.31
CA ALA A 164 17.57 6.66 -4.30
C ALA A 164 18.22 5.63 -5.24
N GLU A 165 18.55 4.44 -4.73
CA GLU A 165 19.05 3.33 -5.55
C GLU A 165 18.03 2.86 -6.60
N LEU A 166 16.76 2.73 -6.23
CA LEU A 166 15.70 2.35 -7.16
C LEU A 166 15.46 3.46 -8.21
N VAL A 167 15.51 4.73 -7.81
CA VAL A 167 15.45 5.86 -8.76
C VAL A 167 16.58 5.78 -9.78
N ALA A 168 17.82 5.59 -9.33
CA ALA A 168 18.99 5.51 -10.21
C ALA A 168 18.90 4.31 -11.18
N LYS A 169 18.49 3.14 -10.69
CA LYS A 169 18.26 1.94 -11.52
C LYS A 169 17.13 2.16 -12.53
N ALA A 170 16.03 2.76 -12.11
CA ALA A 170 14.90 3.08 -12.97
C ALA A 170 15.29 4.03 -14.11
N GLU A 171 16.04 5.09 -13.80
CA GLU A 171 16.51 6.07 -14.78
C GLU A 171 17.47 5.45 -15.80
N ALA A 172 18.40 4.60 -15.34
CA ALA A 172 19.36 3.92 -16.21
C ALA A 172 18.68 2.96 -17.22
N LEU A 173 17.51 2.43 -16.86
CA LEU A 173 16.76 1.46 -17.65
C LEU A 173 15.53 2.05 -18.35
N LYS A 174 15.37 3.39 -18.37
CA LYS A 174 14.14 4.03 -18.87
C LYS A 174 13.79 3.72 -20.33
N GLU A 175 14.80 3.43 -21.15
CA GLU A 175 14.66 3.03 -22.56
C GLU A 175 14.77 1.49 -22.78
N ASP A 176 15.03 0.72 -21.72
CA ASP A 176 15.15 -0.74 -21.75
C ASP A 176 13.97 -1.38 -21.03
N ALA A 177 12.88 -1.63 -21.76
CA ALA A 177 11.65 -2.16 -21.18
C ALA A 177 11.83 -3.54 -20.53
N GLU A 178 12.66 -4.41 -21.11
CA GLU A 178 12.90 -5.76 -20.59
C GLU A 178 13.75 -5.71 -19.33
N GLY A 179 14.88 -4.98 -19.38
CA GLY A 179 15.74 -4.78 -18.21
C GLY A 179 15.01 -4.06 -17.07
N PHE A 180 14.16 -3.07 -17.38
CA PHE A 180 13.36 -2.37 -16.37
C PHE A 180 12.39 -3.31 -15.66
N LYS A 181 11.70 -4.19 -16.41
CA LYS A 181 10.79 -5.19 -15.84
C LYS A 181 11.54 -6.19 -14.95
N GLU A 182 12.69 -6.69 -15.39
CA GLU A 182 13.50 -7.62 -14.60
C GLU A 182 14.06 -6.96 -13.32
N MET A 183 14.48 -5.70 -13.40
CA MET A 183 14.88 -4.90 -12.25
C MET A 183 13.73 -4.73 -11.25
N GLY A 184 12.54 -4.35 -11.73
CA GLY A 184 11.34 -4.22 -10.90
C GLY A 184 10.94 -5.52 -10.22
N LEU A 185 11.05 -6.65 -10.94
CA LEU A 185 10.79 -7.99 -10.41
C LEU A 185 11.79 -8.35 -9.32
N SER A 186 13.08 -8.15 -9.58
CA SER A 186 14.15 -8.40 -8.61
C SER A 186 14.01 -7.53 -7.35
N TRP A 187 13.68 -6.24 -7.50
CA TRP A 187 13.42 -5.34 -6.37
C TRP A 187 12.23 -5.81 -5.54
N THR A 188 11.13 -6.13 -6.19
CA THR A 188 9.89 -6.57 -5.53
C THR A 188 10.11 -7.88 -4.76
N VAL A 189 10.82 -8.85 -5.35
CA VAL A 189 11.16 -10.10 -4.68
C VAL A 189 12.06 -9.86 -3.46
N ALA A 190 13.05 -8.96 -3.55
CA ALA A 190 13.91 -8.62 -2.43
C ALA A 190 13.10 -7.97 -1.29
N LEU A 191 12.20 -7.04 -1.61
CA LEU A 191 11.30 -6.41 -0.64
C LEU A 191 10.39 -7.44 0.03
N CYS A 192 9.77 -8.35 -0.73
CA CYS A 192 8.94 -9.41 -0.18
C CYS A 192 9.73 -10.34 0.76
N LYS A 193 10.98 -10.69 0.41
CA LYS A 193 11.85 -11.50 1.29
C LYS A 193 12.15 -10.78 2.61
N GLN A 194 12.44 -9.48 2.57
CA GLN A 194 12.64 -8.68 3.79
C GLN A 194 11.36 -8.64 4.65
N LEU A 195 10.20 -8.41 4.03
CA LEU A 195 8.91 -8.38 4.73
C LEU A 195 8.62 -9.72 5.43
N VAL A 196 8.77 -10.84 4.73
CA VAL A 196 8.56 -12.17 5.31
C VAL A 196 9.56 -12.46 6.44
N ALA A 197 10.84 -12.13 6.23
CA ALA A 197 11.88 -12.34 7.24
C ALA A 197 11.72 -11.46 8.50
N SER A 198 11.08 -10.29 8.37
CA SER A 198 10.89 -9.35 9.48
C SER A 198 9.94 -9.83 10.57
N GLN A 199 9.08 -10.82 10.28
CA GLN A 199 7.99 -11.28 11.15
C GLN A 199 6.97 -10.19 11.53
N LEU A 200 7.03 -9.00 10.92
CA LEU A 200 6.08 -7.91 11.16
C LEU A 200 4.72 -8.13 10.48
N VAL A 201 4.68 -9.02 9.48
CA VAL A 201 3.53 -9.19 8.59
C VAL A 201 3.03 -10.63 8.63
N PRO A 202 1.70 -10.85 8.65
CA PRO A 202 1.12 -12.19 8.60
C PRO A 202 1.02 -12.74 7.16
N GLY A 203 1.27 -11.91 6.14
CA GLY A 203 1.11 -12.23 4.73
C GLY A 203 1.45 -11.03 3.83
N LEU A 204 1.28 -11.18 2.52
CA LEU A 204 1.56 -10.15 1.51
C LEU A 204 0.29 -9.88 0.68
N HIS A 205 0.02 -8.62 0.35
CA HIS A 205 -1.11 -8.24 -0.50
C HIS A 205 -0.60 -7.69 -1.86
N PHE A 206 -0.91 -8.34 -2.97
CA PHE A 206 -0.42 -7.96 -4.29
C PHE A 206 -1.46 -7.17 -5.11
N TYR A 207 -1.09 -5.97 -5.55
CA TYR A 207 -1.82 -5.22 -6.57
C TYR A 207 -1.44 -5.75 -7.97
N THR A 208 -2.30 -6.58 -8.55
CA THR A 208 -2.01 -7.30 -9.80
C THR A 208 -2.27 -6.48 -11.06
N LEU A 209 -3.07 -5.41 -10.97
CA LEU A 209 -3.52 -4.62 -12.13
C LEU A 209 -4.10 -5.48 -13.27
N ASN A 210 -4.85 -6.53 -12.91
CA ASN A 210 -5.39 -7.53 -13.83
C ASN A 210 -4.32 -8.29 -14.64
N GLN A 211 -3.07 -8.30 -14.19
CA GLN A 211 -1.93 -9.00 -14.82
C GLN A 211 -1.35 -10.05 -13.87
N SER A 212 -1.93 -11.26 -13.86
CA SER A 212 -1.54 -12.33 -12.94
C SER A 212 -0.12 -12.87 -13.17
N ALA A 213 0.35 -12.93 -14.42
CA ALA A 213 1.65 -13.50 -14.78
C ALA A 213 2.83 -12.86 -14.04
N ASN A 214 2.74 -11.56 -13.76
CA ASN A 214 3.75 -10.82 -13.02
C ASN A 214 3.81 -11.25 -11.54
N THR A 215 2.65 -11.42 -10.91
CA THR A 215 2.56 -11.87 -9.52
C THR A 215 2.97 -13.33 -9.38
N GLN A 216 2.61 -14.18 -10.35
CA GLN A 216 3.07 -15.57 -10.39
C GLN A 216 4.60 -15.67 -10.44
N GLN A 217 5.29 -14.84 -11.24
CA GLN A 217 6.76 -14.80 -11.26
C GLN A 217 7.37 -14.39 -9.91
N ILE A 218 6.75 -13.44 -9.20
CA ILE A 218 7.18 -13.07 -7.84
C ILE A 218 7.03 -14.28 -6.91
N LEU A 219 5.85 -14.91 -6.88
CA LEU A 219 5.57 -16.06 -6.03
C LEU A 219 6.50 -17.25 -6.35
N GLN A 220 6.80 -17.49 -7.63
CA GLN A 220 7.76 -18.52 -8.06
C GLN A 220 9.16 -18.25 -7.51
N ARG A 221 9.66 -17.00 -7.61
CA ARG A 221 10.98 -16.62 -7.09
C ARG A 221 11.05 -16.58 -5.56
N LEU A 222 9.90 -16.48 -4.90
CA LEU A 222 9.77 -16.62 -3.44
C LEU A 222 9.62 -18.09 -3.00
N GLY A 223 9.38 -19.03 -3.93
CA GLY A 223 9.08 -20.42 -3.58
C GLY A 223 7.70 -20.59 -2.93
N LEU A 224 6.75 -19.70 -3.23
CA LEU A 224 5.40 -19.66 -2.64
C LEU A 224 4.28 -20.13 -3.58
N LEU A 225 4.62 -20.56 -4.81
CA LEU A 225 3.65 -21.26 -5.65
C LEU A 225 3.55 -22.71 -5.22
N LEU A 226 2.37 -23.14 -4.82
CA LEU A 226 2.07 -24.55 -4.61
C LEU A 226 2.10 -25.27 -5.98
N GLU A 227 2.71 -26.45 -6.02
CA GLU A 227 2.54 -27.35 -7.15
C GLU A 227 1.05 -27.76 -7.21
N GLN A 228 0.46 -27.73 -8.41
CA GLN A 228 -0.92 -28.18 -8.54
C GLN A 228 -0.99 -29.68 -8.19
N PRO A 229 -1.96 -30.13 -7.38
CA PRO A 229 -2.22 -31.54 -7.23
C PRO A 229 -2.52 -32.13 -8.61
N THR A 230 -1.82 -33.21 -8.99
CA THR A 230 -2.02 -33.95 -10.24
C THR A 230 -3.32 -34.77 -10.27
N GLU A 231 -4.39 -34.31 -9.65
CA GLU A 231 -5.68 -34.99 -9.67
C GLU A 231 -6.60 -34.31 -10.68
N ALA A 232 -6.95 -35.06 -11.72
CA ALA A 232 -7.93 -34.67 -12.73
C ALA A 232 -9.24 -34.31 -12.02
N LEU A 233 -9.69 -33.07 -12.21
CA LEU A 233 -11.03 -32.65 -11.79
C LEU A 233 -12.05 -33.51 -12.55
N ASP A 234 -12.75 -34.38 -11.84
CA ASP A 234 -13.87 -35.15 -12.37
C ASP A 234 -14.94 -34.16 -12.88
N GLU A 235 -15.45 -34.36 -14.10
CA GLU A 235 -16.23 -33.39 -14.89
C GLU A 235 -17.60 -32.99 -14.28
N GLY A 236 -17.87 -33.30 -13.01
CA GLY A 236 -19.14 -33.06 -12.34
C GLY A 236 -19.23 -31.81 -11.45
N ASP A 237 -18.11 -31.19 -11.04
CA ASP A 237 -18.14 -30.15 -10.01
C ASP A 237 -18.02 -28.73 -10.63
N THR A 238 -19.14 -28.21 -11.12
CA THR A 238 -19.24 -26.81 -11.53
C THR A 238 -18.99 -25.87 -10.34
N LEU A 239 -18.06 -24.93 -10.55
CA LEU A 239 -17.70 -23.76 -9.73
C LEU A 239 -16.98 -24.04 -8.41
N LYS A 240 -15.63 -24.15 -8.46
CA LYS A 240 -14.78 -23.65 -7.37
C LYS A 240 -13.61 -22.86 -7.92
N GLY A 241 -13.71 -21.54 -7.77
CA GLY A 241 -12.64 -20.61 -8.07
C GLY A 241 -11.37 -20.98 -7.30
N THR A 242 -10.23 -20.73 -7.95
CA THR A 242 -8.87 -20.87 -7.44
C THR A 242 -8.79 -20.60 -5.94
N HIS A 243 -8.53 -21.64 -5.17
CA HIS A 243 -8.26 -21.53 -3.74
C HIS A 243 -6.92 -20.81 -3.54
N ILE A 244 -6.97 -19.60 -2.99
CA ILE A 244 -5.79 -18.87 -2.48
C ILE A 244 -5.75 -19.18 -0.98
N ALA A 245 -4.61 -19.69 -0.50
CA ALA A 245 -4.37 -20.02 0.91
C ALA A 245 -4.41 -18.78 1.82
#